data_AF-A0A8C5TID3-F1
#
_entry.id   AF-A0A8C5TID3-F1
#
_cell.length_a   1.000
_cell.length_b   1.000
_cell.length_c   1.000
_cell.angle_alpha   90.00
_cell.angle_beta   90.00
_cell.angle_gamma   90.00
#
_symmetry.space_group_name_H-M   'P 1'
#
loop_
_entity.id
_entity.type
_entity.pdbx_description
1 polymer ?
#
loop_
_entity_poly.entity_id
_entity_poly.type
_entity_poly.pdbx_seq_one_letter_code
_entity_poly.pdbx_strand_id
1 'polypeptide(L)' 'MPFRHKNTRRIEGLDSNVEFTKVAADPSIVNLGQGLPDISPPSYVKEELAKVAAVDRLNQYTRGFVWDRLSLRSYSV' A
#
# COMPACT_ATOMS: atom_id res chain seq x y z
N MET A 1 5.45 31.19 24.97
CA MET A 1 4.50 31.10 23.85
C MET A 1 4.94 29.96 22.93
N PRO A 2 4.09 29.00 22.57
CA PRO A 2 4.51 27.89 21.72
C PRO A 2 4.63 28.38 20.26
N PHE A 3 5.78 28.10 19.63
CA PHE A 3 6.04 28.39 18.22
C PHE A 3 5.21 27.44 17.34
N ARG A 4 4.02 27.89 16.92
CA ARG A 4 3.19 27.12 15.99
C ARG A 4 3.73 27.29 14.57
N HIS A 5 4.52 26.33 14.11
CA HIS A 5 4.98 26.29 12.73
C HIS A 5 3.77 26.06 11.81
N LYS A 6 3.63 26.89 10.78
CA LYS A 6 2.63 26.70 9.73
C LYS A 6 3.12 25.61 8.78
N ASN A 7 2.19 24.81 8.27
CA ASN A 7 2.46 23.78 7.26
C ASN A 7 3.21 24.36 6.05
N THR A 8 4.05 23.54 5.42
CA THR A 8 4.81 23.97 4.24
C THR A 8 3.88 24.15 3.04
N ARG A 9 4.22 25.09 2.13
CA ARG A 9 3.43 25.39 0.93
C ARG A 9 3.20 24.21 -0.01
N ARG A 10 3.99 23.13 0.12
CA ARG A 10 3.87 21.91 -0.71
C ARG A 10 2.60 21.10 -0.47
N ILE A 11 1.91 21.32 0.65
CA ILE A 11 0.68 20.60 1.00
C ILE A 11 -0.58 21.46 0.88
N GLU A 12 -0.44 22.74 0.54
CA GLU A 12 -1.59 23.63 0.32
C GLU A 12 -2.43 23.11 -0.87
N GLY A 13 -3.70 22.79 -0.63
CA GLY A 13 -4.63 22.31 -1.66
C GLY A 13 -4.67 20.78 -1.86
N LEU A 14 -3.87 20.00 -1.11
CA LEU A 14 -3.91 18.53 -1.11
C LEU A 14 -4.71 17.96 0.08
N ASP A 15 -5.47 18.82 0.77
CA ASP A 15 -6.06 18.51 2.07
C ASP A 15 -7.33 17.62 1.99
N SER A 16 -7.95 17.45 0.81
CA SER A 16 -9.21 16.70 0.64
C SER A 16 -9.10 15.61 -0.44
N ASN A 17 -9.40 14.34 -0.10
CA ASN A 17 -9.26 13.20 -1.04
C ASN A 17 -10.23 12.00 -0.84
N VAL A 18 -11.29 12.08 -0.01
CA VAL A 18 -12.00 10.86 0.47
C VAL A 18 -13.52 10.82 0.29
N GLU A 19 -14.11 11.67 -0.56
CA GLU A 19 -15.58 11.83 -0.59
C GLU A 19 -16.31 10.64 -1.24
N PHE A 20 -15.77 10.05 -2.31
CA PHE A 20 -16.46 9.01 -3.08
C PHE A 20 -16.46 7.63 -2.42
N THR A 21 -15.43 7.30 -1.64
CA THR A 21 -15.37 6.03 -0.89
C THR A 21 -16.46 5.93 0.17
N LYS A 22 -16.87 7.08 0.75
CA LYS A 22 -17.92 7.11 1.78
C LYS A 22 -19.30 6.79 1.23
N VAL A 23 -19.59 7.25 0.01
CA VAL A 23 -20.86 6.98 -0.69
C VAL A 23 -20.89 5.55 -1.23
N ALA A 24 -19.77 5.06 -1.77
CA ALA A 24 -19.67 3.69 -2.28
C ALA A 24 -19.66 2.61 -1.18
N ALA A 25 -19.67 2.99 0.10
CA ALA A 25 -19.80 2.08 1.24
C ALA A 25 -21.26 1.65 1.50
N ASP A 26 -22.23 2.28 0.83
CA ASP A 26 -23.63 1.87 0.93
C ASP A 26 -23.82 0.46 0.31
N PRO A 27 -24.40 -0.51 1.05
CA PRO A 27 -24.41 -1.92 0.68
C PRO A 27 -25.28 -2.24 -0.55
N SER A 28 -26.04 -1.26 -1.06
CA SER A 28 -26.85 -1.38 -2.27
C SER A 28 -26.10 -1.02 -3.56
N ILE A 29 -24.89 -0.44 -3.45
CA ILE A 29 -24.13 0.07 -4.58
C ILE A 29 -23.09 -0.97 -5.02
N VAL A 30 -23.15 -1.39 -6.29
CA VAL A 30 -22.09 -2.19 -6.91
C VAL A 30 -20.94 -1.24 -7.29
N ASN A 31 -19.82 -1.30 -6.56
CA ASN A 31 -18.70 -0.40 -6.76
C ASN A 31 -17.79 -0.84 -7.91
N LEU A 32 -18.07 -0.35 -9.12
CA LEU A 32 -17.20 -0.53 -10.31
C LEU A 32 -16.06 0.50 -10.40
N GLY A 33 -16.01 1.47 -9.48
CA GLY A 33 -14.97 2.50 -9.45
C GLY A 33 -13.70 2.06 -8.73
N GLN A 34 -13.73 0.92 -8.04
CA GLN A 34 -12.58 0.40 -7.33
C GLN A 34 -11.57 -0.21 -8.32
N GLY A 35 -10.39 0.39 -8.42
CA GLY A 35 -9.30 -0.09 -9.27
C GLY A 35 -8.59 -1.36 -8.76
N LEU A 36 -9.23 -2.13 -7.89
CA LEU A 36 -8.69 -3.36 -7.30
C LEU A 36 -9.58 -4.54 -7.71
N PRO A 37 -9.00 -5.72 -7.99
CA PRO A 37 -9.80 -6.90 -8.29
C PRO A 37 -10.62 -7.35 -7.08
N ASP A 38 -11.90 -7.66 -7.28
CA ASP A 38 -12.79 -8.26 -6.27
C ASP A 38 -12.66 -9.80 -6.22
N ILE A 39 -11.50 -10.31 -6.62
CA ILE A 39 -11.18 -11.74 -6.66
C ILE A 39 -10.00 -12.02 -5.75
N SER A 40 -10.01 -13.21 -5.14
CA SER A 40 -8.87 -13.65 -4.32
C SER A 40 -7.58 -13.67 -5.15
N PRO A 41 -6.44 -13.23 -4.58
CA PRO A 41 -5.15 -13.38 -5.23
C PRO A 41 -4.86 -14.85 -5.58
N PRO A 42 -4.07 -15.12 -6.63
CA PRO A 42 -3.64 -16.47 -6.99
C PRO A 42 -2.99 -17.21 -5.82
N SER A 43 -3.11 -18.55 -5.78
CA SER A 43 -2.61 -19.38 -4.66
C SER A 43 -1.13 -19.18 -4.39
N TYR A 44 -0.29 -19.13 -5.43
CA TYR A 44 1.16 -18.92 -5.29
C TYR A 44 1.50 -17.61 -4.58
N VAL A 45 0.70 -16.55 -4.76
CA VAL A 45 0.93 -15.25 -4.09
C VAL A 45 0.65 -15.39 -2.60
N LYS A 46 -0.46 -16.04 -2.25
CA LYS A 46 -0.86 -16.27 -0.85
C LYS A 46 0.15 -17.17 -0.13
N GLU A 47 0.59 -18.23 -0.78
CA GLU A 47 1.53 -19.19 -0.22
C GLU A 47 2.92 -18.59 -0.02
N GLU A 48 3.45 -17.86 -0.99
CA GLU A 48 4.77 -17.21 -0.85
C GLU A 48 4.75 -16.09 0.20
N LEU A 49 3.65 -15.33 0.31
CA LEU A 49 3.48 -14.35 1.37
C LEU A 49 3.45 -15.01 2.76
N ALA A 50 2.71 -16.11 2.90
CA ALA A 50 2.64 -16.87 4.14
C ALA A 50 4.02 -17.43 4.55
N LYS A 51 4.79 -17.95 3.59
CA LYS A 51 6.17 -18.42 3.82
C LYS A 51 7.08 -17.29 4.29
N VAL A 52 7.00 -16.12 3.67
CA VAL A 52 7.84 -14.96 4.04
C VAL A 52 7.50 -14.44 5.44
N ALA A 53 6.21 -14.37 5.78
CA ALA A 53 5.75 -13.91 7.09
C ALA A 53 6.17 -14.84 8.26
N ALA A 54 6.37 -16.13 7.97
CA ALA A 54 6.79 -17.12 8.96
C ALA A 54 8.30 -17.09 9.26
N VAL A 55 9.10 -16.27 8.58
CA VAL A 55 10.56 -16.18 8.78
C VAL A 55 10.91 -14.98 9.67
N ASP A 56 11.29 -15.24 10.92
CA ASP A 56 11.58 -14.19 11.93
C ASP A 56 12.58 -13.12 11.48
N ARG A 57 13.59 -13.50 10.68
CA ARG A 57 14.60 -12.55 10.17
C ARG A 57 14.04 -11.57 9.13
N LEU A 58 12.97 -11.93 8.43
CA LEU A 58 12.32 -11.07 7.43
C LEU A 58 11.35 -10.06 8.06
N ASN A 59 11.10 -10.17 9.38
CA ASN A 59 10.34 -9.20 10.14
C ASN A 59 11.18 -7.98 10.58
N GLN A 60 12.48 -7.97 10.25
CA GLN A 60 13.40 -6.86 10.53
C GLN A 60 13.64 -6.00 9.29
N TYR A 61 14.19 -4.80 9.50
CA TYR A 61 14.53 -3.90 8.40
C TYR A 61 15.45 -4.55 7.37
N THR A 62 15.11 -4.36 6.09
CA THR A 62 15.92 -4.79 4.94
C THR A 62 16.78 -3.63 4.41
N ARG A 63 17.56 -3.86 3.35
CA ARG A 63 18.43 -2.84 2.76
C ARG A 63 17.63 -1.64 2.21
N GLY A 64 18.23 -0.44 2.27
CA GLY A 64 17.54 0.82 1.99
C GLY A 64 17.01 1.03 0.56
N PHE A 65 17.50 0.27 -0.42
CA PHE A 65 17.09 0.40 -1.82
C PHE A 65 16.07 -0.64 -2.29
N VAL A 66 15.63 -1.56 -1.41
CA VAL A 66 14.73 -2.73 -1.62
C VAL A 66 15.40 -4.01 -1.11
N TRP A 67 14.59 -5.02 -0.79
CA TRP A 67 15.07 -6.36 -0.49
C TRP A 67 15.87 -6.93 -1.68
N ASP A 68 17.14 -7.27 -1.42
CA ASP A 68 18.13 -7.70 -2.43
C ASP A 68 17.60 -8.77 -3.40
N ARG A 69 16.83 -9.73 -2.90
CA ARG A 69 16.25 -10.81 -3.71
C ARG A 69 15.18 -10.33 -4.70
N LEU A 70 14.48 -9.25 -4.40
CA LEU A 70 13.53 -8.62 -5.32
C LEU A 70 14.27 -7.78 -6.37
N SER A 71 15.34 -7.12 -5.98
CA SER A 71 16.19 -6.31 -6.86
C SER A 71 16.83 -7.16 -7.96
N LEU A 72 17.47 -8.28 -7.60
CA LEU A 72 18.14 -9.18 -8.55
C LEU A 72 17.18 -9.80 -9.59
N ARG A 73 15.89 -9.93 -9.27
CA ARG A 73 14.87 -10.46 -10.18
C ARG A 73 14.43 -9.45 -11.24
N SER A 74 14.53 -8.15 -10.96
CA SER A 74 14.18 -7.08 -11.90
C SER A 74 15.26 -6.81 -12.95
N TYR A 75 16.52 -7.21 -12.70
CA TYR A 75 17.64 -7.04 -13.63
C TYR A 75 17.91 -8.28 -14.52
N SER A 76 17.01 -9.26 -14.52
CA SER A 76 17.13 -10.49 -15.30
C SER A 76 16.24 -10.48 -16.57
N VAL A 77 16.13 -9.32 -17.24
CA VAL A 77 15.43 -9.15 -18.52
C VAL A 77 16.43 -8.79 -19.60
#